data_AF-C4VCC5-F1
#
_entry.id   AF-C4VCC5-F1
#
_cell.length_a   1.000
_cell.length_b   1.000
_cell.length_c   1.000
_cell.angle_alpha   90.00
_cell.angle_beta   90.00
_cell.angle_gamma   90.00
#
_symmetry.space_group_name_H-M   'P 1'
#
loop_
_entity.id
_entity.type
_entity.pdbx_description
1 polymer ?
#
loop_
_entity_poly.entity_id
_entity_poly.type
_entity_poly.pdbx_seq_one_letter_code
_entity_poly.pdbx_strand_id
1 'polypeptide(L)'
;MNDIVTLYLSENTKKFLFELVEFLREVAQFIVSLKKHFYLRKHNKYNVICNLTLIKNIMNEIILIFDSKKIKIFLNQVIQKNDNAKFSDLNVQKVLSEILYNIQRYEKKFKLYVYYIVRLKDFLKKL
;
A
#
# COMPACT_ATOMS: atom_id res chain seq x y z
N MET A 1 6.02 24.17 0.96
CA MET A 1 5.25 22.92 0.76
C MET A 1 6.23 21.93 0.16
N ASN A 2 6.67 20.93 0.93
CA ASN A 2 7.78 20.05 0.53
C ASN A 2 7.23 18.91 -0.31
N ASP A 3 7.31 19.05 -1.64
CA ASP A 3 6.94 18.02 -2.60
C ASP A 3 8.17 17.15 -2.94
N ILE A 4 7.96 15.87 -3.24
CA ILE A 4 9.01 14.93 -3.71
C ILE A 4 9.77 15.51 -4.90
N VAL A 5 9.07 16.26 -5.77
CA VAL A 5 9.66 16.95 -6.93
C VAL A 5 10.77 17.92 -6.51
N THR A 6 10.54 18.63 -5.41
CA THR A 6 11.42 19.68 -4.88
C THR A 6 12.59 19.14 -4.04
N LEU A 7 12.60 17.84 -3.72
CA LEU A 7 13.69 17.22 -2.97
C LEU A 7 14.92 17.02 -3.86
N TYR A 8 16.11 17.28 -3.30
CA TYR A 8 17.38 16.96 -3.95
C TYR A 8 17.65 15.45 -3.86
N LEU A 9 16.99 14.69 -4.74
CA LEU A 9 17.11 13.23 -4.88
C LEU A 9 17.50 12.88 -6.30
N SER A 10 18.12 11.70 -6.49
CA SER A 10 18.39 11.20 -7.84
C SER A 10 17.09 10.98 -8.61
N GLU A 11 17.11 11.19 -9.93
CA GLU A 11 15.93 10.99 -10.79
C GLU A 11 15.34 9.58 -10.66
N ASN A 12 16.20 8.55 -10.53
CA ASN A 12 15.77 7.18 -10.30
C ASN A 12 15.02 7.02 -8.96
N THR A 13 15.50 7.68 -7.89
CA THR A 13 14.81 7.66 -6.60
C THR A 13 13.46 8.36 -6.68
N LYS A 14 13.39 9.53 -7.35
CA LYS A 14 12.12 10.25 -7.54
C LYS A 14 11.13 9.40 -8.32
N LYS A 15 11.55 8.82 -9.45
CA LYS A 15 10.73 7.93 -10.29
C LYS A 15 10.18 6.75 -9.49
N PHE A 16 11.03 6.06 -8.72
CA PHE A 16 10.59 4.97 -7.86
C PHE A 16 9.53 5.41 -6.82
N LEU A 17 9.73 6.56 -6.17
CA LEU A 17 8.76 7.06 -5.19
C LEU A 17 7.41 7.42 -5.84
N PHE A 18 7.44 7.99 -7.05
CA PHE A 18 6.23 8.26 -7.81
C PHE A 18 5.48 6.98 -8.18
N GLU A 19 6.16 6.02 -8.79
CA GLU A 19 5.56 4.71 -9.15
C GLU A 19 4.98 3.99 -7.93
N LEU A 20 5.66 4.09 -6.78
CA LEU A 20 5.18 3.53 -5.52
C LEU A 20 3.88 4.19 -5.04
N VAL A 21 3.78 5.52 -5.13
CA VAL A 21 2.56 6.26 -4.75
C VAL A 21 1.41 5.95 -5.71
N GLU A 22 1.68 5.84 -7.01
CA GLU A 22 0.67 5.46 -7.99
C GLU A 22 0.13 4.05 -7.74
N PHE A 23 1.02 3.09 -7.48
CA PHE A 23 0.63 1.74 -7.09
C PHE A 23 -0.29 1.73 -5.86
N LEU A 24 0.09 2.47 -4.80
CA LEU A 24 -0.72 2.58 -3.58
C LEU A 24 -2.11 3.19 -3.84
N ARG A 25 -2.19 4.19 -4.75
CA ARG A 25 -3.44 4.80 -5.19
C ARG A 25 -4.33 3.78 -5.90
N GLU A 26 -3.78 3.01 -6.84
CA GLU A 26 -4.53 1.98 -7.57
C GLU A 26 -5.07 0.90 -6.65
N VAL A 27 -4.25 0.42 -5.70
CA VAL A 27 -4.70 -0.57 -4.71
C VAL A 27 -5.80 0.02 -3.81
N ALA A 28 -5.69 1.29 -3.41
CA ALA A 28 -6.75 1.94 -2.63
C ALA A 28 -8.07 2.06 -3.43
N GLN A 29 -7.99 2.42 -4.71
CA GLN A 29 -9.15 2.47 -5.60
C GLN A 29 -9.77 1.09 -5.81
N PHE A 30 -8.96 0.04 -5.96
CA PHE A 30 -9.42 -1.34 -6.00
C PHE A 30 -10.26 -1.67 -4.76
N ILE A 31 -9.75 -1.41 -3.55
CA ILE A 31 -10.48 -1.64 -2.29
C ILE A 31 -11.82 -0.88 -2.26
N VAL A 32 -11.85 0.38 -2.71
CA VAL A 32 -13.08 1.17 -2.77
C VAL A 32 -14.10 0.56 -3.75
N SER A 33 -13.63 0.10 -4.92
CA SER A 33 -14.46 -0.58 -5.91
C SER A 33 -15.05 -1.88 -5.36
N LEU A 34 -14.30 -2.63 -4.56
CA LEU A 34 -14.82 -3.81 -3.85
C LEU A 34 -15.96 -3.45 -2.90
N LYS A 35 -15.80 -2.39 -2.11
CA LYS A 35 -16.85 -1.94 -1.18
C LYS A 35 -18.16 -1.62 -1.92
N LYS A 36 -18.06 -1.01 -3.11
CA LYS A 36 -19.22 -0.74 -3.98
C LYS A 36 -19.82 -2.03 -4.54
N HIS A 37 -18.99 -3.00 -4.93
CA HIS A 37 -19.42 -4.30 -5.45
C HIS A 37 -20.22 -5.11 -4.42
N PHE A 38 -19.86 -5.02 -3.13
CA PHE A 38 -20.65 -5.65 -2.06
C PHE A 38 -21.99 -4.96 -1.77
N TYR A 39 -22.14 -3.69 -2.14
CA TYR A 39 -23.24 -2.87 -1.65
C TYR A 39 -24.57 -3.05 -2.39
N LEU A 40 -24.66 -3.83 -3.49
CA LEU A 40 -25.71 -3.51 -4.45
C LEU A 40 -26.47 -4.59 -5.22
N ARG A 41 -26.44 -5.89 -4.94
CA ARG A 41 -27.46 -6.78 -5.55
C ARG A 41 -27.60 -8.13 -4.87
N LYS A 42 -28.80 -8.71 -5.07
CA LYS A 42 -29.26 -10.08 -4.75
C LYS A 42 -28.32 -11.15 -5.34
N HIS A 43 -27.07 -11.21 -4.87
CA HIS A 43 -26.16 -12.27 -5.23
C HIS A 43 -26.48 -13.49 -4.38
N ASN A 44 -26.62 -14.66 -5.01
CA ASN A 44 -26.68 -15.90 -4.24
C ASN A 44 -25.38 -16.03 -3.42
N LYS A 45 -25.47 -16.74 -2.30
CA LYS A 45 -24.38 -16.97 -1.35
C LYS A 45 -23.08 -17.45 -2.02
N TYR A 46 -23.18 -18.33 -3.02
CA TYR A 46 -22.03 -18.88 -3.73
C TYR A 46 -21.25 -17.79 -4.47
N ASN A 47 -21.94 -16.90 -5.19
CA ASN A 47 -21.31 -15.79 -5.91
C ASN A 47 -20.57 -14.85 -4.96
N VAL A 48 -21.12 -14.61 -3.76
CA VAL A 48 -20.45 -13.79 -2.73
C VAL A 48 -19.16 -14.47 -2.25
N ILE A 49 -19.19 -15.77 -1.99
CA ILE A 49 -18.01 -16.55 -1.56
C ILE A 49 -16.93 -16.59 -2.66
N CYS A 50 -17.31 -16.76 -3.93
CA CYS A 50 -16.40 -16.73 -5.07
C CYS A 50 -15.72 -15.36 -5.20
N ASN A 51 -16.50 -14.28 -5.15
CA ASN A 51 -15.97 -12.91 -5.20
C ASN A 51 -15.01 -12.64 -4.04
N LEU A 52 -15.38 -13.01 -2.81
CA LEU A 52 -14.48 -12.89 -1.64
C LEU A 52 -13.19 -13.70 -1.80
N THR A 53 -13.24 -14.86 -2.46
CA THR A 53 -12.05 -15.68 -2.73
C THR A 53 -11.13 -15.03 -3.75
N LEU A 54 -11.68 -14.52 -4.86
CA LEU A 54 -10.90 -13.78 -5.85
C LEU A 54 -10.22 -12.56 -5.23
N ILE A 55 -10.98 -11.77 -4.46
CA ILE A 55 -10.46 -10.60 -3.75
C ILE A 55 -9.33 -10.99 -2.81
N LYS A 56 -9.50 -12.04 -2.01
CA LYS A 56 -8.46 -12.52 -1.09
C LYS A 56 -7.17 -12.84 -1.86
N ASN A 57 -7.28 -13.52 -3.00
CA ASN A 57 -6.12 -13.92 -3.79
C ASN A 57 -5.40 -12.69 -4.37
N ILE A 58 -6.13 -11.77 -5.00
CA ILE A 58 -5.58 -10.51 -5.52
C ILE A 58 -4.87 -9.74 -4.40
N MET A 59 -5.49 -9.62 -3.23
CA MET A 59 -4.87 -8.90 -2.12
C MET A 59 -3.62 -9.60 -1.58
N ASN A 60 -3.61 -10.93 -1.52
CA ASN A 60 -2.41 -11.68 -1.11
C ASN A 60 -1.27 -11.49 -2.12
N GLU A 61 -1.56 -11.50 -3.41
CA GLU A 61 -0.56 -11.22 -4.46
C GLU A 61 0.00 -9.79 -4.33
N ILE A 62 -0.86 -8.80 -4.08
CA ILE A 62 -0.45 -7.42 -3.81
C ILE A 62 0.49 -7.36 -2.59
N ILE A 63 0.21 -8.08 -1.50
CA ILE A 63 1.11 -8.15 -0.34
C ILE A 63 2.47 -8.75 -0.72
N LEU A 64 2.50 -9.80 -1.55
CA LEU A 64 3.74 -10.44 -1.97
C LEU A 64 4.59 -9.52 -2.83
N ILE A 65 3.96 -8.77 -3.75
CA ILE A 65 4.64 -7.78 -4.60
C ILE A 65 5.11 -6.59 -3.76
N PHE A 66 4.28 -6.13 -2.83
CA PHE A 66 4.56 -5.01 -1.94
C PHE A 66 5.45 -5.44 -0.76
N ASP A 67 6.74 -5.63 -1.03
CA ASP A 67 7.73 -5.92 0.01
C ASP A 67 8.08 -4.64 0.79
N SER A 68 7.24 -4.33 1.79
CA SER A 68 7.42 -3.16 2.65
C SER A 68 8.76 -3.15 3.39
N LYS A 69 9.36 -4.33 3.62
CA LYS A 69 10.68 -4.45 4.24
C LYS A 69 11.76 -3.98 3.28
N LYS A 70 11.72 -4.38 2.01
CA LYS A 70 12.62 -3.85 0.97
C LYS A 70 12.46 -2.35 0.81
N ILE A 71 11.23 -1.85 0.74
CA ILE A 71 10.95 -0.40 0.63
C ILE A 71 11.53 0.35 1.83
N LYS A 72 11.36 -0.18 3.05
CA LYS A 72 11.95 0.40 4.26
C LYS A 72 13.48 0.43 4.22
N ILE A 73 14.11 -0.67 3.81
CA ILE A 73 15.57 -0.75 3.69
C ILE A 73 16.07 0.29 2.67
N PHE A 74 15.41 0.37 1.50
CA PHE A 74 15.74 1.35 0.47
C PHE A 74 15.61 2.80 0.98
N LEU A 75 14.48 3.16 1.59
CA LEU A 75 14.24 4.51 2.11
C LEU A 75 15.27 4.88 3.19
N ASN A 76 15.61 3.95 4.08
CA ASN A 76 16.65 4.17 5.09
C ASN A 76 18.03 4.40 4.45
N GLN A 77 18.38 3.67 3.39
CA GLN A 77 19.63 3.88 2.65
C GLN A 77 19.67 5.25 1.96
N VAL A 78 18.54 5.69 1.39
CA VAL A 78 18.43 7.03 0.78
C VAL A 78 18.61 8.13 1.84
N ILE A 79 17.98 7.99 3.01
CA ILE A 79 18.13 8.92 4.13
C ILE A 79 19.60 8.98 4.58
N GLN A 80 20.22 7.83 4.86
CA GLN A 80 21.62 7.77 5.31
C GLN A 80 22.62 8.36 4.30
N LYS A 81 22.38 8.18 2.99
CA LYS A 81 23.23 8.78 1.94
C LYS A 81 23.14 10.30 1.93
N ASN A 82 21.96 10.87 2.14
CA ASN A 82 21.78 12.32 2.18
C ASN A 82 22.39 12.95 3.44
N ASP A 83 22.33 12.25 4.58
CA ASP A 83 22.91 12.74 5.84
C ASP A 83 24.44 12.89 5.77
N ASN A 84 25.11 11.96 5.11
CA ASN A 84 26.57 11.98 4.95
C ASN A 84 27.04 13.07 3.97
N ALA A 85 26.15 13.58 3.12
CA ALA A 85 26.52 14.45 2.02
C ALA A 85 26.59 15.94 2.40
N LYS A 86 26.87 16.37 3.64
CA LYS A 86 26.90 17.80 4.07
C LYS A 86 25.64 18.64 3.74
N PHE A 87 24.63 18.08 3.08
CA PHE A 87 23.36 18.66 2.69
C PHE A 87 22.26 18.00 3.52
N SER A 88 22.31 18.18 4.84
CA SER A 88 21.23 17.78 5.73
C SER A 88 20.06 18.76 5.56
N ASP A 89 19.39 18.68 4.41
CA ASP A 89 18.14 19.38 4.23
C ASP A 89 17.12 18.65 5.10
N LEU A 90 16.89 19.17 6.32
CA LEU A 90 15.96 18.63 7.32
C LEU A 90 14.57 18.34 6.71
N ASN A 91 14.22 19.04 5.63
CA ASN A 91 13.02 18.79 4.84
C ASN A 91 13.00 17.42 4.15
N VAL A 92 14.12 16.96 3.59
CA VAL A 92 14.21 15.68 2.87
C VAL A 92 14.04 14.51 3.83
N GLN A 93 14.74 14.51 4.96
CA GLN A 93 14.60 13.48 6.00
C GLN A 93 13.16 13.38 6.49
N LYS A 94 12.53 14.54 6.77
CA LYS A 94 11.16 14.60 7.26
C LYS A 94 10.18 14.02 6.24
N VAL A 95 10.27 14.42 4.97
CA VAL A 95 9.38 13.91 3.91
C VAL A 95 9.57 12.41 3.69
N LEU A 96 10.81 11.92 3.62
CA LEU A 96 11.08 10.48 3.44
C LEU A 96 10.59 9.66 4.64
N SER A 97 10.71 10.19 5.86
CA SER A 97 10.19 9.57 7.07
C SER A 97 8.66 9.52 7.09
N GLU A 98 8.00 10.58 6.64
CA GLU A 98 6.54 10.62 6.49
C GLU A 98 6.05 9.63 5.42
N ILE A 99 6.74 9.53 4.28
CA ILE A 99 6.46 8.53 3.24
C ILE A 99 6.57 7.11 3.81
N LEU A 100 7.67 6.82 4.52
CA LEU A 100 7.89 5.53 5.16
C LEU A 100 6.78 5.21 6.17
N TYR A 101 6.40 6.17 7.02
CA TYR A 101 5.33 6.01 7.99
C TYR A 101 3.99 5.71 7.30
N ASN A 102 3.65 6.45 6.25
CA ASN A 102 2.42 6.25 5.50
C ASN A 102 2.35 4.88 4.83
N ILE A 103 3.45 4.41 4.25
CA ILE A 103 3.58 3.06 3.69
C ILE A 103 3.33 1.98 4.75
N GLN A 104 3.97 2.09 5.91
CA GLN A 104 3.77 1.13 7.01
C GLN A 104 2.33 1.13 7.54
N ARG A 105 1.73 2.32 7.65
CA ARG A 105 0.33 2.46 8.07
C ARG A 105 -0.62 1.84 7.05
N TYR A 106 -0.35 2.03 5.75
CA TYR A 106 -1.10 1.43 4.67
C TYR A 106 -1.04 -0.10 4.72
N GLU A 107 0.16 -0.67 4.84
CA GLU A 107 0.36 -2.11 4.94
C GLU A 107 -0.44 -2.73 6.11
N LYS A 108 -0.39 -2.11 7.29
CA LYS A 108 -1.16 -2.57 8.46
C LYS A 108 -2.67 -2.60 8.17
N LYS A 109 -3.21 -1.52 7.59
CA LYS A 109 -4.63 -1.48 7.19
C LYS A 109 -4.96 -2.53 6.14
N PHE A 110 -4.08 -2.73 5.17
CA PHE A 110 -4.27 -3.69 4.10
C PHE A 110 -4.34 -5.13 4.65
N LYS A 111 -3.43 -5.51 5.55
CA LYS A 111 -3.46 -6.83 6.23
C LYS A 111 -4.75 -7.02 7.03
N LEU A 112 -5.25 -5.98 7.69
CA LEU A 112 -6.54 -6.02 8.39
C LEU A 112 -7.70 -6.29 7.43
N TYR A 113 -7.73 -5.65 6.25
CA TYR A 113 -8.76 -5.92 5.25
C TYR A 113 -8.74 -7.38 4.78
N VAL A 114 -7.56 -7.93 4.48
CA VAL A 114 -7.41 -9.35 4.13
C VAL A 114 -7.97 -10.25 5.23
N TYR A 115 -7.63 -9.97 6.49
CA TYR A 115 -8.13 -10.72 7.64
C TYR A 115 -9.66 -10.69 7.74
N TYR A 116 -10.29 -9.53 7.57
CA TYR A 116 -11.75 -9.41 7.63
C TYR A 116 -12.44 -10.11 6.45
N ILE A 117 -11.88 -10.05 5.25
CA ILE A 117 -12.40 -10.77 4.07
C ILE A 117 -12.37 -12.28 4.30
N VAL A 118 -11.28 -12.80 4.87
CA VAL A 118 -11.17 -14.22 5.25
C VAL A 118 -12.26 -14.60 6.26
N ARG A 119 -12.42 -13.83 7.34
CA ARG A 119 -13.45 -14.10 8.36
C ARG A 119 -14.87 -14.04 7.81
N LEU A 120 -15.19 -13.05 6.98
CA LEU A 120 -16.50 -12.93 6.35
C LEU A 120 -16.79 -14.14 5.45
N LYS A 121 -15.81 -14.57 4.66
CA LYS A 121 -15.94 -15.76 3.82
C LYS A 121 -16.22 -17.01 4.65
N ASP A 122 -15.47 -17.22 5.73
CA ASP A 122 -15.62 -18.39 6.59
C ASP A 122 -16.95 -18.39 7.35
N PHE A 123 -17.46 -17.22 7.74
CA PHE A 123 -18.81 -17.08 8.29
C PHE A 123 -19.88 -17.46 7.26
N LEU A 124 -19.78 -16.94 6.04
CA LEU A 124 -20.74 -17.25 4.97
C LEU A 124 -20.75 -18.73 4.60
N LYS A 125 -19.64 -19.46 4.75
CA LYS A 125 -19.61 -20.92 4.53
C LYS A 125 -20.39 -21.72 5.59
N LYS A 126 -20.62 -21.15 6.77
CA LYS A 126 -21.29 -21.80 7.92
C LYS A 126 -22.80 -21.55 7.96
N LEU A 127 -23.25 -20.42 7.40
CA LEU A 127 -24.66 -20.25 6.99
C LEU A 127 -25.00 -21.27 5.90
#